data_AF-W6R7E3-F1
#
_entry.id   AF-W6R7E3-F1
#
_cell.length_a   1.000
_cell.length_b   1.000
_cell.length_c   1.000
_cell.angle_alpha   90.00
_cell.angle_beta   90.00
_cell.angle_gamma   90.00
#
_symmetry.space_group_name_H-M   'P 1'
#
loop_
_entity.id
_entity.type
_entity.pdbx_description
1 polymer ?
#
loop_
_entity_poly.entity_id
_entity_poly.type
_entity_poly.pdbx_seq_one_letter_code
_entity_poly.pdbx_strand_id
1 'polypeptide(L)'
;MKPNEPLDPSDLVYELGDLEQLLRAIYDVMHEMDYVRQDGSRIVELDKVASLQRIACTHAAMLVAASSKFDRVTCYASGEEGRC
;
A
#
# COMPACT_ATOMS: atom_id res chain seq x y z
N MET A 1 -9.22 -6.77 -10.09
CA MET A 1 -8.81 -7.94 -10.90
C MET A 1 -9.82 -9.10 -10.87
N LYS A 2 -10.07 -9.79 -11.99
CA LYS A 2 -10.83 -11.05 -12.03
C LYS A 2 -9.87 -12.26 -11.84
N PRO A 3 -10.31 -13.39 -11.27
CA PRO A 3 -9.40 -14.47 -10.84
C PRO A 3 -8.58 -15.17 -11.94
N ASN A 4 -8.88 -14.98 -13.23
CA ASN A 4 -8.33 -15.75 -14.35
C ASN A 4 -7.78 -14.89 -15.51
N GLU A 5 -7.55 -13.60 -15.28
CA GLU A 5 -6.97 -12.70 -16.30
C GLU A 5 -5.43 -12.71 -16.16
N PRO A 6 -4.67 -12.73 -17.27
CA PRO A 6 -3.21 -12.65 -17.19
C PRO A 6 -2.81 -11.37 -16.45
N LEU A 7 -2.05 -11.51 -15.37
CA LEU A 7 -1.58 -10.43 -14.53
C LEU A 7 -0.53 -9.61 -15.30
N ASP A 8 -0.85 -8.38 -15.69
CA ASP A 8 0.17 -7.42 -16.11
C ASP A 8 0.98 -7.02 -14.86
N PRO A 9 2.32 -7.19 -14.86
CA PRO A 9 3.15 -6.75 -13.75
C PRO A 9 2.99 -5.27 -13.40
N SER A 10 2.64 -4.44 -14.38
CA SER A 10 2.38 -3.01 -14.20
C SER A 10 1.10 -2.78 -13.40
N ASP A 11 0.03 -3.53 -13.69
CA ASP A 11 -1.23 -3.47 -12.93
C ASP A 11 -1.01 -3.83 -11.46
N LEU A 12 -0.11 -4.79 -11.17
CA LEU A 12 0.25 -5.13 -9.80
C LEU A 12 0.92 -3.96 -9.07
N VAL A 13 1.72 -3.14 -9.76
CA VAL A 13 2.35 -1.93 -9.16
C VAL A 13 1.27 -0.94 -8.76
N TYR A 14 0.29 -0.69 -9.63
CA TYR A 14 -0.82 0.22 -9.35
C TYR A 14 -1.70 -0.28 -8.20
N GLU A 15 -2.13 -1.54 -8.24
CA GLU A 15 -2.96 -2.14 -7.17
C GLU A 15 -2.24 -2.15 -5.81
N LEU A 16 -0.91 -2.34 -5.79
CA LEU A 16 -0.11 -2.21 -4.56
C LEU A 16 -0.04 -0.76 -4.06
N GLY A 17 0.07 0.21 -4.97
CA GLY A 17 0.04 1.64 -4.64
C GLY A 17 -1.31 2.07 -4.06
N ASP A 18 -2.41 1.60 -4.64
CA ASP A 18 -3.76 1.85 -4.14
C ASP A 18 -3.97 1.22 -2.76
N LEU A 19 -3.47 0.00 -2.53
CA LEU A 19 -3.49 -0.65 -1.22
C LEU A 19 -2.69 0.13 -0.18
N GLU A 20 -1.51 0.64 -0.52
CA GLU A 20 -0.73 1.49 0.39
C GLU A 20 -1.50 2.75 0.78
N GLN A 21 -2.12 3.43 -0.18
CA GLN A 21 -2.93 4.62 0.08
C GLN A 21 -4.13 4.31 0.98
N LEU A 22 -4.82 3.19 0.75
CA LEU A 22 -5.94 2.76 1.59
C LEU A 22 -5.49 2.49 3.03
N LEU A 23 -4.35 1.81 3.21
CA LEU A 23 -3.81 1.53 4.55
C LEU A 23 -3.43 2.81 5.28
N ARG A 24 -2.85 3.80 4.58
CA ARG A 24 -2.55 5.12 5.15
C ARG A 24 -3.83 5.85 5.55
N ALA A 25 -4.86 5.86 4.71
CA ALA A 25 -6.14 6.50 5.04
C ALA A 25 -6.77 5.88 6.31
N ILE A 26 -6.70 4.55 6.46
CA ILE A 26 -7.14 3.87 7.68
C ILE A 26 -6.31 4.32 8.88
N TYR A 27 -4.99 4.42 8.73
CA TYR A 27 -4.10 4.88 9.80
C TYR A 27 -4.43 6.31 10.24
N ASP A 28 -4.70 7.22 9.30
CA ASP A 28 -5.02 8.62 9.59
C ASP A 28 -6.33 8.73 10.36
N VAL A 29 -7.40 8.05 9.91
CA VAL A 29 -8.68 8.00 10.63
C VAL A 29 -8.50 7.45 12.03
N MET A 30 -7.72 6.37 12.17
CA MET A 30 -7.40 5.81 13.47
C MET A 30 -6.67 6.81 14.36
N HIS A 31 -5.71 7.56 13.82
CA HIS A 31 -4.89 8.51 14.58
C HIS A 31 -5.68 9.73 15.08
N GLU A 32 -6.77 10.08 14.41
CA GLU A 32 -7.69 11.16 14.80
C GLU A 32 -8.66 10.75 15.93
N MET A 33 -8.80 9.46 16.21
CA MET A 33 -9.71 8.96 17.25
C MET A 33 -9.13 9.14 18.66
N ASP A 34 -9.98 9.59 19.58
CA ASP A 34 -9.64 9.60 21.00
C ASP A 34 -9.84 8.20 21.61
N TYR A 35 -8.75 7.55 22.01
CA TYR A 35 -8.76 6.20 22.59
C TYR A 35 -8.99 6.22 24.10
N VAL A 36 -10.03 6.91 24.53
CA VAL A 36 -10.38 7.07 25.94
C VAL A 36 -11.77 6.48 26.19
N ARG A 37 -11.89 5.66 27.23
CA ARG A 37 -13.15 5.09 27.73
C ARG A 37 -13.95 6.17 28.46
N GLN A 38 -15.23 5.89 28.72
CA GLN A 38 -16.11 6.81 29.47
C GLN A 38 -15.63 7.12 30.89
N ASP A 39 -14.82 6.23 31.48
CA ASP A 39 -14.21 6.43 32.80
C ASP A 39 -12.88 7.22 32.76
N GLY A 40 -12.48 7.71 31.58
CA GLY A 40 -11.23 8.43 31.38
C GLY A 40 -9.99 7.55 31.21
N SER A 41 -10.12 6.23 31.31
CA SER A 41 -9.00 5.31 31.08
C SER A 41 -8.73 5.09 29.59
N ARG A 42 -7.49 4.75 29.24
CA ARG A 42 -7.08 4.54 27.84
C ARG A 42 -7.49 3.16 27.31
N ILE A 43 -7.88 3.07 26.04
CA ILE A 43 -8.22 1.82 25.36
C ILE A 43 -6.94 1.22 24.75
N VAL A 44 -6.20 0.46 25.56
CA VAL A 44 -4.91 -0.16 25.19
C VAL A 44 -5.02 -1.08 23.97
N GLU A 45 -6.15 -1.74 23.77
CA GLU A 45 -6.38 -2.59 22.61
C GLU A 45 -6.34 -1.77 21.30
N LEU A 46 -6.93 -0.58 21.29
CA LEU A 46 -6.92 0.30 20.11
C LEU A 46 -5.52 0.87 19.84
N ASP A 47 -4.75 1.19 20.88
CA ASP A 47 -3.34 1.57 20.72
C ASP A 47 -2.51 0.47 20.04
N LYS A 48 -2.76 -0.79 20.40
CA LYS A 48 -2.10 -1.94 19.77
C LYS A 48 -2.51 -2.07 18.31
N VAL A 49 -3.80 -1.92 17.99
CA VAL A 49 -4.28 -1.95 16.60
C VAL A 49 -3.66 -0.81 15.78
N ALA A 50 -3.60 0.42 16.32
CA ALA A 50 -2.96 1.56 15.64
C ALA A 50 -1.47 1.31 15.38
N SER A 51 -0.79 0.64 16.33
CA SER A 51 0.61 0.23 16.18
C SER A 51 0.79 -0.81 15.07
N LEU A 52 -0.10 -1.81 15.00
CA LEU A 52 -0.11 -2.81 13.94
C LEU A 52 -0.40 -2.18 12.57
N GLN A 53 -1.35 -1.24 12.52
CA GLN A 53 -1.68 -0.51 11.29
C GLN A 53 -0.48 0.29 10.77
N ARG A 54 0.29 0.93 11.66
CA ARG A 54 1.54 1.61 11.31
C ARG A 54 2.56 0.66 10.68
N ILE A 55 2.69 -0.55 11.24
CA ILE A 55 3.58 -1.59 10.71
C ILE A 55 3.11 -2.03 9.33
N ALA A 56 1.81 -2.27 9.15
CA ALA A 56 1.22 -2.61 7.85
C ALA A 56 1.49 -1.53 6.79
N CYS A 57 1.29 -0.26 7.12
CA CYS A 57 1.61 0.87 6.23
C CYS A 57 3.09 0.88 5.83
N THR A 58 3.99 0.62 6.79
CA THR A 58 5.43 0.57 6.54
C THR A 58 5.78 -0.54 5.55
N HIS A 59 5.23 -1.74 5.75
CA HIS A 59 5.48 -2.86 4.84
C HIS A 59 4.86 -2.63 3.46
N ALA A 60 3.66 -2.06 3.38
CA ALA A 60 3.03 -1.72 2.11
C ALA A 60 3.90 -0.71 1.32
N ALA A 61 4.39 0.35 1.96
CA ALA A 61 5.28 1.32 1.34
C ALA A 61 6.59 0.68 0.86
N MET A 62 7.16 -0.26 1.63
CA MET A 62 8.34 -1.02 1.19
C MET A 62 8.05 -1.88 -0.04
N LEU A 63 6.87 -2.50 -0.12
CA LEU A 63 6.46 -3.32 -1.27
C LEU A 63 6.25 -2.47 -2.51
N VAL A 64 5.60 -1.30 -2.39
CA VAL A 64 5.44 -0.33 -3.49
C VAL A 64 6.80 0.15 -3.99
N ALA A 65 7.71 0.52 -3.08
CA ALA A 65 9.06 0.92 -3.45
C ALA A 65 9.79 -0.21 -4.18
N ALA A 66 9.66 -1.45 -3.72
CA ALA A 66 10.28 -2.62 -4.34
C ALA A 66 9.64 -3.02 -5.68
N SER A 67 8.35 -2.72 -5.87
CA SER A 67 7.59 -3.06 -7.08
C SER A 67 7.78 -2.05 -8.21
N SER A 68 8.20 -0.83 -7.90
CA SER A 68 8.49 0.22 -8.90
C SER A 68 9.43 -0.20 -10.04
N LYS A 69 10.29 -1.19 -9.83
CA LYS A 69 11.16 -1.78 -10.87
C LYS A 69 10.39 -2.53 -11.97
N PHE A 70 9.15 -2.94 -11.71
CA PHE A 70 8.29 -3.65 -12.65
C PHE A 70 7.47 -2.70 -13.54
N ASP A 71 7.37 -1.42 -13.15
CA ASP A 71 6.66 -0.36 -13.87
C ASP A 71 7.33 0.05 -15.22
N ARG A 72 8.49 -0.56 -15.57
CA ARG A 72 9.28 -0.20 -16.77
C ARG A 72 9.74 -1.37 -17.65
N VAL A 73 9.18 -2.57 -17.52
CA VAL A 73 9.66 -3.73 -18.32
C VAL A 73 9.09 -3.77 -19.76
N THR A 74 8.21 -2.84 -20.16
CA THR A 74 7.62 -2.84 -21.51
C THR A 74 8.41 -2.07 -22.58
N CYS A 75 9.50 -1.36 -22.24
CA CYS A 75 10.25 -0.57 -23.25
C CYS A 75 11.36 -1.35 -23.99
N TYR A 76 11.68 -2.60 -23.61
CA TYR A 76 12.75 -3.38 -24.26
C TYR A 76 12.24 -4.59 -25.08
N ALA A 77 10.92 -4.76 -25.19
CA ALA A 77 10.33 -5.82 -26.00
C ALA A 77 9.85 -5.37 -27.39
N SER A 78 10.04 -4.10 -27.75
CA SER A 78 9.90 -3.61 -29.12
C SER A 78 11.29 -3.30 -29.68
N GLY A 79 11.98 -4.34 -30.14
CA GLY A 79 13.12 -4.15 -31.02
C GLY A 79 12.62 -3.61 -32.35
N GLU A 80 12.60 -2.28 -32.51
CA GLU A 80 12.69 -1.61 -33.80
C GLU A 80 13.24 -0.18 -33.58
N GLU A 81 14.57 -0.11 -33.64
CA GLU A 81 15.43 0.94 -34.19
C GLU A 81 14.80 2.32 -34.48
N GLY A 82 15.13 3.36 -33.69
CA GLY A 82 14.61 4.69 -34.02
C GLY A 82 14.97 5.88 -33.14
N ARG A 83 16.27 6.17 -33.01
CA ARG A 83 16.86 7.52 -32.82
C ARG A 83 16.77 8.17 -31.43
N CYS A 84 17.98 8.42 -30.89
CA CYS A 84 18.26 9.32 -29.77
C CYS A 84 17.81 10.76 -30.05
#